data_AF-A0A2Z6MPB5-F1
#
_entry.id   AF-A0A2Z6MPB5-F1
#
_cell.length_a   1.000
_cell.length_b   1.000
_cell.length_c   1.000
_cell.angle_alpha   90.00
_cell.angle_beta   90.00
_cell.angle_gamma   90.00
#
_symmetry.space_group_name_H-M   'P 1'
#
loop_
_entity.id
_entity.type
_entity.pdbx_description
1 polymer ?
#
loop_
_entity_poly.entity_id
_entity_poly.type
_entity_poly.pdbx_seq_one_letter_code
_entity_poly.pdbx_strand_id
1 'polypeptide(L)'
;MFHQKMFLQEEDSLFNYALLTLFLIAPPTFISLTFLQAPYGKHHRPGWGPNLSPPLAWFLMESPTLWFTLYLFPHGEGKGYMIPKGGLFQVVSCPNYFGEIVEWFGWALMTWSWAGLGFFVYTFANLGPRARANHQWYLEKFGEDYPKKRKAVIPYLY
;
A
#
# COMPACT_ATOMS: atom_id res chain seq x y z
N MET A 1 19.77 -4.30 21.26
CA MET A 1 18.37 -3.82 21.46
C MET A 1 18.17 -2.35 21.07
N PHE A 2 19.08 -1.43 21.42
CA PHE A 2 18.97 0.00 21.07
C PHE A 2 19.12 0.27 19.55
N HIS A 3 20.05 -0.42 18.90
CA HIS A 3 20.30 -0.25 17.46
C HIS A 3 19.13 -0.69 16.57
N GLN A 4 18.41 -1.74 16.99
CA GLN A 4 17.26 -2.26 16.24
C GLN A 4 16.05 -1.33 16.32
N LYS A 5 15.84 -0.64 17.45
CA LYS A 5 14.79 0.38 17.58
C LYS A 5 15.09 1.61 16.71
N MET A 6 16.36 1.98 16.62
CA MET A 6 16.83 3.11 15.79
C MET A 6 16.62 2.82 14.30
N PHE A 7 16.97 1.61 13.85
CA PHE A 7 16.80 1.19 12.45
C PHE A 7 15.33 1.17 12.01
N LEU A 8 14.44 0.58 12.82
CA LEU A 8 13.00 0.56 12.52
C LEU A 8 12.39 1.97 12.45
N GLN A 9 12.86 2.88 13.30
CA GLN A 9 12.40 4.26 13.30
C GLN A 9 12.90 5.06 12.09
N GLU A 10 14.07 4.71 11.56
CA GLU A 10 14.61 5.28 10.32
C GLU A 10 13.83 4.80 9.09
N GLU A 11 13.48 3.51 9.03
CA GLU A 11 12.63 2.92 7.97
C GLU A 11 11.23 3.55 7.95
N ASP A 12 10.59 3.67 9.12
CA ASP A 12 9.29 4.32 9.26
C ASP A 12 9.36 5.79 8.80
N SER A 13 10.44 6.50 9.14
CA SER A 13 10.62 7.89 8.75
C SER A 13 10.82 8.03 7.24
N LEU A 14 11.67 7.20 6.64
CA LEU A 14 11.92 7.19 5.19
C LEU A 14 10.63 6.92 4.40
N PHE A 15 9.84 5.94 4.84
CA PHE A 15 8.54 5.63 4.25
C PHE A 15 7.58 6.83 4.30
N ASN A 16 7.47 7.49 5.46
CA ASN A 16 6.60 8.65 5.62
C ASN A 16 7.06 9.84 4.76
N TYR A 17 8.37 10.09 4.64
CA TYR A 17 8.89 11.13 3.76
C TYR A 17 8.63 10.83 2.28
N ALA A 18 8.83 9.59 1.83
CA ALA A 18 8.53 9.18 0.46
C ALA A 18 7.04 9.34 0.12
N LEU A 19 6.16 9.01 1.07
CA LEU A 19 4.72 9.19 0.90
C LEU A 19 4.35 10.69 0.82
N LEU A 20 4.92 11.51 1.72
CA LEU A 20 4.70 12.95 1.73
C LEU A 20 5.17 13.60 0.43
N THR A 21 6.35 13.23 -0.08
CA THR A 21 6.88 13.79 -1.34
C THR A 21 5.99 13.43 -2.54
N LEU A 22 5.45 12.20 -2.58
CA LEU A 22 4.49 11.79 -3.62
C LEU A 22 3.20 12.61 -3.58
N PHE A 23 2.64 12.85 -2.38
CA PHE A 23 1.46 13.70 -2.26
C PHE A 23 1.73 15.16 -2.58
N LEU A 24 2.92 15.67 -2.27
CA LEU A 24 3.31 17.06 -2.55
C LEU A 24 3.60 17.31 -4.03
N ILE A 25 4.14 16.33 -4.77
CA ILE A 25 4.43 16.48 -6.21
C ILE A 25 3.18 16.31 -7.09
N ALA A 26 2.13 15.66 -6.59
CA ALA A 26 0.92 15.40 -7.36
C ALA A 26 0.15 16.68 -7.78
N PRO A 27 -0.18 17.64 -6.89
CA PRO A 27 -0.85 18.89 -7.27
C PRO A 27 -0.09 19.73 -8.32
N PRO A 28 1.22 20.03 -8.18
CA PRO A 28 1.95 20.80 -9.18
C PRO A 28 2.08 20.05 -10.50
N THR A 29 2.19 18.71 -10.48
CA THR A 29 2.21 17.89 -11.70
C THR A 29 0.86 17.99 -12.44
N PHE A 30 -0.25 17.86 -11.71
CA PHE A 30 -1.59 17.99 -12.28
C PHE A 30 -1.80 19.36 -12.93
N ILE A 31 -1.47 20.44 -12.22
CA ILE A 31 -1.56 21.82 -12.72
C ILE A 31 -0.62 22.02 -13.93
N SER A 32 0.58 21.48 -13.90
CA SER A 32 1.51 21.60 -15.03
C SER A 32 0.96 20.91 -16.28
N LEU A 33 0.36 19.73 -16.12
CA LEU A 33 -0.17 18.95 -17.23
C LEU A 33 -1.42 19.57 -17.87
N THR A 34 -2.12 20.50 -17.21
CA THR A 34 -3.22 21.26 -17.85
C THR A 34 -2.72 22.26 -18.87
N PHE A 35 -1.47 22.75 -18.73
CA PHE A 35 -0.88 23.73 -19.65
C PHE A 35 0.17 23.10 -20.58
N LEU A 36 0.86 22.05 -20.13
CA LEU A 36 1.94 21.40 -20.85
C LEU A 36 1.63 19.92 -21.02
N GLN A 37 1.36 19.51 -22.25
CA GLN A 37 1.28 18.08 -22.56
C GLN A 37 2.67 17.45 -22.42
N ALA A 38 2.74 16.31 -21.72
CA ALA A 38 3.98 15.56 -21.60
C ALA A 38 4.40 15.00 -22.98
N PRO A 39 5.67 15.17 -23.38
CA PRO A 39 6.13 14.98 -24.75
C PRO A 39 6.44 13.51 -25.09
N TYR A 40 5.49 12.60 -24.85
CA TYR A 40 5.64 11.18 -25.16
C TYR A 40 4.47 10.62 -25.97
N GLY A 41 4.69 9.50 -26.66
CA GLY A 41 3.67 8.83 -27.47
C GLY A 41 3.08 9.74 -28.55
N LYS A 42 1.75 9.85 -28.58
CA LYS A 42 1.01 10.68 -29.56
C LYS A 42 1.29 12.19 -29.47
N HIS A 43 1.90 12.66 -28.38
CA HIS A 43 2.23 14.07 -28.13
C HIS A 43 3.73 14.36 -28.28
N HIS A 44 4.46 13.50 -29.01
CA HIS A 44 5.90 13.68 -29.25
C HIS A 44 6.19 15.00 -29.97
N ARG A 45 7.16 15.77 -29.44
CA ARG A 45 7.63 17.04 -30.02
C ARG A 45 9.13 17.24 -29.76
N PRO A 46 9.87 17.87 -30.69
CA PRO A 46 11.29 18.18 -30.50
C PRO A 46 11.48 19.23 -29.39
N GLY A 47 12.68 19.27 -28.79
CA GLY A 47 13.06 20.28 -27.78
C GLY A 47 13.01 19.82 -26.32
N TRP A 48 12.71 18.55 -26.06
CA TRP A 48 12.61 17.97 -24.70
C TRP A 48 13.82 17.08 -24.32
N GLY A 49 14.97 17.26 -24.99
CA GLY A 49 16.21 16.52 -24.73
C GLY A 49 16.51 15.40 -25.73
N PRO A 50 17.46 14.50 -25.42
CA PRO A 50 17.84 13.40 -26.29
C PRO A 50 16.68 12.41 -26.48
N ASN A 51 16.50 11.93 -27.70
CA ASN A 51 15.43 11.00 -28.04
C ASN A 51 15.89 9.55 -27.77
N LEU A 52 15.03 8.77 -27.09
CA LEU A 52 15.25 7.35 -26.80
C LEU A 52 14.14 6.54 -27.47
N SER A 53 14.44 5.34 -27.95
CA SER A 53 13.42 4.47 -28.55
C SER A 53 12.32 4.16 -27.51
N PRO A 54 11.02 4.31 -27.86
CA PRO A 54 9.94 4.12 -26.89
C PRO A 54 9.96 2.77 -26.14
N PRO A 55 10.24 1.62 -26.80
CA PRO A 55 10.31 0.33 -26.09
C PRO A 55 11.44 0.29 -25.05
N LEU A 56 12.59 0.90 -25.35
CA LEU A 56 13.73 0.95 -24.44
C LEU A 56 13.46 1.88 -23.26
N ALA A 57 12.83 3.03 -23.52
CA ALA A 57 12.40 3.94 -22.46
C ALA A 57 11.43 3.26 -21.49
N TRP A 58 10.40 2.58 -22.01
CA TRP A 58 9.46 1.83 -21.18
C TRP A 58 10.13 0.70 -20.40
N PHE A 59 10.99 -0.08 -21.05
CA PHE A 59 11.74 -1.14 -20.36
C PHE A 59 12.59 -0.58 -19.22
N LEU A 60 13.32 0.52 -19.43
CA LEU A 60 14.16 1.13 -18.41
C LEU A 60 13.37 1.82 -17.28
N MET A 61 12.16 2.31 -17.54
CA MET A 61 11.31 2.93 -16.52
C MET A 61 10.58 1.89 -15.65
N GLU A 62 10.16 0.76 -16.23
CA GLU A 62 9.39 -0.27 -15.52
C GLU A 62 10.28 -1.34 -14.87
N SER A 63 11.45 -1.61 -15.46
CA SER A 63 12.37 -2.63 -14.94
C SER A 63 12.96 -2.38 -13.55
N PRO A 64 13.15 -1.13 -13.06
CA PRO A 64 13.64 -0.89 -11.71
C PRO A 64 12.74 -1.51 -10.66
N THR A 65 11.41 -1.44 -10.81
CA THR A 65 10.47 -2.03 -9.85
C THR A 65 10.62 -3.56 -9.79
N LEU A 66 10.80 -4.22 -10.94
CA LEU A 66 11.02 -5.66 -11.02
C LEU A 66 12.36 -6.07 -10.41
N TRP A 67 13.46 -5.45 -10.85
CA TRP A 67 14.79 -5.78 -10.37
C TRP A 67 14.98 -5.44 -8.89
N PHE A 68 14.42 -4.32 -8.45
CA PHE A 68 14.47 -3.89 -7.05
C PHE A 68 13.66 -4.84 -6.16
N THR A 69 12.47 -5.26 -6.59
CA THR A 69 11.69 -6.26 -5.85
C THR A 69 12.45 -7.59 -5.75
N LEU A 70 13.04 -8.07 -6.85
CA LEU A 70 13.84 -9.30 -6.87
C LEU A 70 15.13 -9.18 -6.07
N TYR A 71 15.72 -7.99 -5.99
CA TYR A 71 16.90 -7.72 -5.17
C TYR A 71 16.56 -7.64 -3.68
N LEU A 72 15.43 -7.02 -3.31
CA LEU A 72 15.00 -6.89 -1.92
C LEU A 72 14.48 -8.20 -1.34
N PHE A 73 13.78 -9.01 -2.14
CA PHE A 73 13.10 -10.22 -1.65
C PHE A 73 14.03 -11.22 -0.91
N PRO A 74 15.27 -11.49 -1.39
CA PRO A 74 16.24 -12.31 -0.67
C PRO A 74 16.87 -11.63 0.56
N HIS A 75 16.89 -10.30 0.59
CA HIS A 75 17.47 -9.48 1.68
C HIS A 75 16.45 -9.10 2.75
N GLY A 76 15.21 -9.59 2.64
CA GLY A 76 14.22 -9.48 3.70
C GLY A 76 14.65 -10.26 4.94
N GLU A 77 15.55 -9.69 5.73
CA GLU A 77 15.97 -10.21 7.04
C GLU A 77 14.88 -10.01 8.10
N GLY A 78 13.67 -10.46 7.80
CA GLY A 78 12.58 -10.57 8.77
C GLY A 78 12.83 -11.76 9.69
N LYS A 79 13.68 -11.60 10.70
CA LYS A 79 13.81 -12.55 11.82
C LYS A 79 12.51 -12.59 12.61
N GLY A 80 11.57 -13.38 12.12
CA GLY A 80 10.28 -13.61 12.76
C GLY A 80 9.25 -12.53 12.49
N TYR A 81 8.01 -12.86 12.83
CA TYR A 81 6.90 -11.93 12.72
C TYR A 81 6.95 -10.96 13.91
N MET A 82 6.55 -9.72 13.69
CA MET A 82 6.43 -8.70 14.73
C MET A 82 4.98 -8.24 14.89
N ILE A 83 4.67 -7.66 16.06
CA ILE A 83 3.37 -7.04 16.32
C ILE A 83 3.38 -5.63 15.72
N PRO A 84 2.58 -5.35 14.67
CA PRO A 84 2.53 -4.03 14.08
C PRO A 84 1.96 -3.01 15.09
N LYS A 85 2.59 -1.83 15.14
CA LYS A 85 2.22 -0.71 16.02
C LYS A 85 2.08 0.57 15.19
N GLY A 86 1.18 1.46 15.60
CA GLY A 86 0.93 2.74 14.92
C GLY A 86 -0.38 2.77 14.12
N GLY A 87 -0.98 3.96 13.98
CA GLY A 87 -2.21 4.19 13.21
C GLY A 87 -3.37 3.25 13.59
N LEU A 88 -4.10 2.77 12.57
CA LEU A 88 -5.23 1.84 12.73
C LEU A 88 -4.84 0.49 13.35
N PHE A 89 -3.55 0.10 13.32
CA PHE A 89 -3.10 -1.13 13.99
C PHE A 89 -3.31 -1.10 15.51
N GLN A 90 -3.53 0.08 16.12
CA GLN A 90 -3.87 0.16 17.53
C GLN A 90 -5.26 -0.39 17.85
N VAL A 91 -6.17 -0.38 16.87
CA VAL A 91 -7.59 -0.73 17.04
C VAL A 91 -7.93 -2.06 16.38
N VAL A 92 -7.31 -2.35 15.22
CA VAL A 92 -7.56 -3.57 14.45
C VAL A 92 -6.26 -4.29 14.07
N SER A 93 -6.31 -5.60 13.94
CA SER A 93 -5.17 -6.43 13.55
C SER A 93 -4.82 -6.29 12.07
N CYS A 94 -5.85 -6.18 11.22
CA CYS A 94 -5.69 -6.12 9.77
C CYS A 94 -6.34 -4.85 9.19
N PRO A 95 -5.75 -3.66 9.43
CA PRO A 95 -6.28 -2.40 8.90
C PRO A 95 -6.21 -2.30 7.37
N ASN A 96 -5.31 -3.04 6.74
CA ASN A 96 -5.25 -3.17 5.28
C ASN A 96 -6.52 -3.81 4.72
N TYR A 97 -7.01 -4.90 5.34
CA TYR A 97 -8.27 -5.54 4.92
C TYR A 97 -9.47 -4.64 5.19
N PHE A 98 -9.43 -3.85 6.26
CA PHE A 98 -10.46 -2.85 6.52
C PHE A 98 -10.51 -1.80 5.40
N GLY A 99 -9.35 -1.26 5.01
CA GLY A 99 -9.24 -0.31 3.90
C GLY A 99 -9.79 -0.87 2.60
N GLU A 100 -9.44 -2.10 2.27
CA GLU A 100 -9.93 -2.79 1.06
C GLU A 100 -11.45 -2.98 1.10
N ILE A 101 -12.03 -3.39 2.23
CA ILE A 101 -13.50 -3.48 2.40
C ILE A 101 -14.18 -2.12 2.18
N VAL A 102 -13.62 -1.04 2.74
CA VAL A 102 -14.16 0.33 2.59
C VAL A 102 -14.03 0.82 1.14
N GLU A 103 -12.93 0.51 0.47
CA GLU A 103 -12.69 0.86 -0.93
C GLU A 103 -13.74 0.21 -1.85
N TRP A 104 -13.94 -1.11 -1.72
CA TRP A 104 -14.93 -1.83 -2.52
C TRP A 104 -16.37 -1.43 -2.18
N PHE A 105 -16.64 -1.07 -0.92
CA PHE A 105 -17.91 -0.49 -0.53
C PHE A 105 -18.16 0.86 -1.23
N GLY A 106 -17.16 1.75 -1.22
CA GLY A 106 -17.22 3.03 -1.93
C GLY A 106 -17.45 2.83 -3.43
N TRP A 107 -16.75 1.87 -4.05
CA TRP A 107 -16.96 1.51 -5.45
C TRP A 107 -18.38 0.99 -5.73
N ALA A 108 -18.93 0.15 -4.86
CA ALA A 108 -20.30 -0.35 -4.99
C ALA A 108 -21.33 0.80 -4.94
N LEU A 109 -21.13 1.78 -4.04
CA LEU A 109 -21.98 2.97 -3.96
C LEU A 109 -21.85 3.87 -5.18
N MET A 110 -20.62 4.11 -5.67
CA MET A 110 -20.39 4.99 -6.82
C MET A 110 -20.94 4.41 -8.13
N THR A 111 -20.82 3.09 -8.33
CA THR A 111 -21.29 2.44 -9.57
C THR A 111 -22.78 2.11 -9.54
N TRP A 112 -23.37 2.04 -8.35
CA TRP A 112 -24.77 1.65 -8.12
C TRP A 112 -25.21 0.43 -8.94
N SER A 113 -24.33 -0.57 -9.00
CA SER A 113 -24.47 -1.73 -9.88
C SER A 113 -24.47 -3.04 -9.09
N TRP A 114 -25.21 -4.03 -9.58
CA TRP A 114 -25.20 -5.38 -9.03
C TRP A 114 -23.80 -6.02 -9.07
N ALA A 115 -22.99 -5.67 -10.07
CA ALA A 115 -21.61 -6.11 -10.16
C ALA A 115 -20.74 -5.52 -9.04
N GLY A 116 -20.85 -4.22 -8.78
CA GLY A 116 -20.14 -3.55 -7.68
C GLY A 116 -20.54 -4.10 -6.31
N LEU A 117 -21.85 -4.31 -6.08
CA LEU A 117 -22.34 -4.93 -4.86
C LEU A 117 -21.84 -6.37 -4.70
N GLY A 118 -21.87 -7.16 -5.78
CA GLY A 118 -21.35 -8.53 -5.80
C GLY A 118 -19.86 -8.58 -5.45
N PHE A 119 -19.06 -7.66 -6.00
CA PHE A 119 -17.64 -7.53 -5.66
C PHE A 119 -17.43 -7.18 -4.19
N PHE A 120 -18.17 -6.20 -3.66
CA PHE A 120 -18.08 -5.85 -2.23
C PHE A 120 -18.39 -7.03 -1.32
N VAL A 121 -19.50 -7.75 -1.57
CA VAL A 121 -19.88 -8.93 -0.79
C VAL A 121 -18.83 -10.02 -0.89
N TYR A 122 -18.28 -10.26 -2.08
CA TYR A 122 -17.21 -11.23 -2.29
C TYR A 122 -15.93 -10.85 -1.53
N THR A 123 -15.50 -9.59 -1.60
CA THR A 123 -14.36 -9.08 -0.85
C THR A 123 -14.57 -9.28 0.65
N PHE A 124 -15.73 -8.87 1.19
CA PHE A 124 -16.03 -9.05 2.61
C PHE A 124 -16.02 -10.54 3.01
N ALA A 125 -16.62 -11.41 2.20
CA ALA A 125 -16.66 -12.85 2.45
C ALA A 125 -15.27 -13.51 2.43
N ASN A 126 -14.32 -12.99 1.65
CA ASN A 126 -12.94 -13.49 1.63
C ASN A 126 -12.08 -12.90 2.74
N LEU A 127 -12.12 -11.58 2.91
CA LEU A 127 -11.21 -10.87 3.82
C LEU A 127 -11.66 -10.95 5.28
N GLY A 128 -12.96 -11.02 5.56
CA GLY A 128 -13.49 -11.12 6.92
C GLY A 128 -12.95 -12.35 7.67
N PRO A 129 -13.17 -13.57 7.15
CA PRO A 129 -12.63 -14.79 7.76
C PRO A 129 -11.09 -14.80 7.82
N ARG A 130 -10.43 -14.28 6.79
CA ARG A 130 -8.96 -14.18 6.75
C ARG A 130 -8.41 -13.25 7.83
N ALA A 131 -9.10 -12.14 8.09
CA ALA A 131 -8.74 -11.23 9.18
C ALA A 131 -8.88 -11.90 10.54
N ARG A 132 -9.96 -12.67 10.75
CA ARG A 132 -10.17 -13.43 11.99
C ARG A 132 -9.08 -14.46 12.20
N ALA A 133 -8.73 -15.23 11.17
CA ALA A 133 -7.64 -16.21 11.23
C ALA A 133 -6.30 -15.54 11.57
N ASN A 134 -5.98 -14.40 10.93
CA ASN A 134 -4.79 -13.62 11.25
C ASN A 134 -4.80 -13.11 12.69
N HIS A 135 -5.93 -12.60 13.18
CA HIS A 135 -6.08 -12.12 14.56
C HIS A 135 -5.86 -13.26 15.57
N GLN A 136 -6.44 -14.43 15.33
CA GLN A 136 -6.24 -15.63 16.16
C GLN A 136 -4.78 -16.06 16.16
N TRP A 137 -4.15 -16.11 14.98
CA TRP A 137 -2.75 -16.44 14.86
C TRP A 137 -1.84 -15.46 15.62
N TYR A 138 -2.16 -14.16 15.62
CA TYR A 138 -1.44 -13.17 16.42
C TYR A 138 -1.60 -13.41 17.93
N LEU A 139 -2.81 -13.74 18.39
CA LEU A 139 -3.08 -14.08 19.80
C LEU A 139 -2.32 -15.35 20.23
N GLU A 140 -2.29 -16.38 19.38
CA GLU A 140 -1.60 -17.64 19.65
C GLU A 140 -0.08 -17.45 19.65
N LYS A 141 0.46 -16.69 18.69
CA LYS A 141 1.90 -16.52 18.54
C LYS A 141 2.52 -15.61 19.59
N PHE A 142 1.86 -14.51 19.92
CA PHE A 142 2.41 -13.48 20.81
C PHE A 142 1.78 -13.50 22.21
N GLY A 143 0.71 -14.26 22.44
CA GLY A 143 0.13 -14.49 23.77
C GLY A 143 -0.20 -13.18 24.51
N GLU A 144 0.43 -12.99 25.67
CA GLU A 144 0.26 -11.82 26.54
C GLU A 144 0.85 -10.53 25.93
N ASP A 145 1.81 -10.61 25.01
CA ASP A 145 2.40 -9.43 24.36
C ASP A 145 1.46 -8.79 23.32
N TYR A 146 0.41 -9.52 22.90
CA TYR A 146 -0.56 -9.03 21.92
C TYR A 146 -1.69 -8.22 22.59
N PRO A 147 -2.07 -7.05 22.04
CA PRO A 147 -3.13 -6.25 22.65
C PRO A 147 -4.51 -6.90 22.44
N LYS A 148 -5.03 -7.57 23.47
CA LYS A 148 -6.33 -8.27 23.47
C LYS A 148 -7.54 -7.36 23.18
N LYS A 149 -7.37 -6.04 23.28
CA LYS A 149 -8.41 -5.05 22.94
C LYS A 149 -8.58 -4.85 21.42
N ARG A 150 -7.58 -5.24 20.60
CA ARG A 150 -7.67 -5.13 19.13
C ARG A 150 -8.78 -6.03 18.59
N LYS A 151 -9.41 -5.57 17.52
CA LYS A 151 -10.40 -6.33 16.74
C LYS A 151 -9.75 -6.89 15.48
N ALA A 152 -10.39 -7.82 14.79
CA ALA A 152 -9.81 -8.46 13.61
C ALA A 152 -9.67 -7.46 12.44
N VAL A 153 -10.74 -6.77 12.08
CA VAL A 153 -10.80 -5.90 10.89
C VAL A 153 -11.73 -4.69 11.03
N ILE A 154 -12.89 -4.78 11.65
CA ILE A 154 -13.78 -3.63 11.87
C ILE A 154 -13.47 -2.99 13.24
N PRO A 155 -13.06 -1.72 13.28
CA PRO A 155 -12.77 -1.03 14.54
C PRO A 155 -13.92 -1.13 15.52
N TYR A 156 -13.62 -1.52 16.77
CA TYR A 156 -14.56 -1.66 17.89
C TYR A 156 -15.68 -2.71 17.74
N LEU A 157 -15.83 -3.34 16.57
CA LEU A 157 -16.91 -4.28 16.27
C LEU A 157 -16.39 -5.70 16.06
N TYR A 158 -15.53 -5.91 15.06
CA TYR A 158 -15.19 -7.25 14.55
C TYR A 158 -13.70 -7.43 14.34
#